data_AF-A0A830B2H1-F1
#
_entry.id   AF-A0A830B2H1-F1
#
_cell.length_a   1.000
_cell.length_b   1.000
_cell.length_c   1.000
_cell.angle_alpha   90.00
_cell.angle_beta   90.00
_cell.angle_gamma   90.00
#
_symmetry.space_group_name_H-M   'P 1'
#
loop_
_entity.id
_entity.type
_entity.pdbx_description
1 polymer ?
#
loop_
_entity_poly.entity_id
_entity_poly.type
_entity_poly.pdbx_seq_one_letter_code
_entity_poly.pdbx_strand_id
1 'polypeptide(L)'
;MRDLEIAQLKAFLSAAVKERDEAQQNCQRACCQHALLQNQLQKKQKRHQLSAPHSGVSSSVEDDACDERSIGSSPPEPELPVAPNMPLPEKGKLLQAVIKAGPLLQTLLIAGGPLPQWRHP
;
A
#
# COMPACT_ATOMS: atom_id res chain seq x y z
N MET A 1 13.78 -53.24 -14.93
CA MET A 1 13.05 -52.76 -13.74
C MET A 1 13.76 -51.53 -13.17
N ARG A 2 14.71 -51.67 -12.23
CA ARG A 2 15.37 -50.52 -11.56
C ARG A 2 15.86 -49.41 -12.47
N ASP A 3 16.46 -49.73 -13.60
CA ASP A 3 17.01 -48.71 -14.52
C ASP A 3 15.90 -47.87 -15.21
N LEU A 4 14.71 -48.45 -15.40
CA LEU A 4 13.52 -47.74 -15.90
C LEU A 4 12.94 -46.81 -14.83
N GLU A 5 12.87 -47.27 -13.58
CA GLU A 5 12.41 -46.48 -12.43
C GLU A 5 13.35 -45.28 -12.20
N ILE A 6 14.67 -45.50 -12.30
CA ILE A 6 15.71 -44.46 -12.24
C ILE A 6 15.59 -43.47 -13.42
N ALA A 7 15.33 -43.96 -14.64
CA ALA A 7 15.11 -43.09 -15.81
C ALA A 7 13.85 -42.23 -15.67
N GLN A 8 12.75 -42.82 -15.19
CA GLN A 8 11.48 -42.13 -14.95
C GLN A 8 11.60 -41.07 -13.86
N LEU A 9 12.26 -41.37 -12.74
CA LEU A 9 12.54 -40.39 -11.67
C LEU A 9 13.42 -39.24 -12.16
N LYS A 10 14.44 -39.51 -12.99
CA LYS A 10 15.25 -38.47 -13.63
C LYS A 10 14.43 -37.58 -14.57
N ALA A 11 13.50 -38.15 -15.34
CA ALA A 11 12.61 -37.40 -16.22
C ALA A 11 11.64 -36.49 -15.44
N PHE A 12 11.02 -36.99 -14.36
CA PHE A 12 10.18 -36.15 -13.50
C PHE A 12 10.97 -35.04 -12.81
N LEU A 13 12.17 -35.32 -12.30
CA LEU A 13 13.02 -34.31 -11.68
C LEU A 13 13.46 -33.23 -12.68
N SER A 14 13.82 -33.60 -13.91
CA SER A 14 14.22 -32.63 -14.93
C SER A 14 13.04 -31.76 -15.40
N ALA A 15 11.83 -32.32 -15.50
CA ALA A 15 10.62 -31.57 -15.76
C ALA A 15 10.30 -30.57 -14.63
N ALA A 16 10.30 -31.02 -13.37
CA ALA A 16 10.02 -30.16 -12.22
C ALA A 16 11.06 -29.02 -12.04
N VAL A 17 12.34 -29.30 -12.32
CA VAL A 17 13.39 -28.26 -12.34
C VAL A 17 13.13 -27.25 -13.46
N LYS A 18 12.76 -27.70 -14.66
CA LYS A 18 12.43 -26.82 -15.78
C LYS A 18 11.21 -25.94 -15.48
N GLU A 19 10.13 -26.50 -14.95
CA GLU A 19 8.92 -25.74 -14.57
C GLU A 19 9.22 -24.69 -13.49
N ARG A 20 10.05 -25.03 -12.48
CA ARG A 20 10.55 -24.07 -11.49
C ARG A 20 11.30 -22.91 -12.15
N ASP A 21 12.18 -23.19 -13.09
CA ASP A 21 13.04 -22.17 -13.72
C ASP A 21 12.25 -21.26 -14.68
N GLU A 22 11.27 -21.81 -15.40
CA GLU A 22 10.31 -21.04 -16.18
C GLU A 22 9.41 -20.17 -15.28
N ALA A 23 8.91 -20.70 -14.16
CA ALA A 23 8.14 -19.94 -13.17
C ALA A 23 8.98 -18.81 -12.55
N GLN A 24 10.23 -19.07 -12.18
CA GLN A 24 11.15 -18.04 -11.67
C GLN A 24 11.40 -16.94 -12.71
N GLN A 25 11.65 -17.28 -13.98
CA GLN A 25 11.83 -16.29 -15.04
C GLN A 25 10.56 -15.44 -15.24
N ASN A 26 9.38 -16.05 -15.21
CA ASN A 26 8.10 -15.35 -15.33
C ASN A 26 7.85 -14.40 -14.14
N CYS A 27 8.14 -14.82 -12.92
CA CYS A 27 8.08 -13.98 -11.73
C CYS A 27 9.06 -12.80 -11.79
N GLN A 28 10.31 -13.03 -12.22
CA GLN A 28 11.30 -11.95 -12.43
C GLN A 28 10.82 -10.94 -13.47
N ARG A 29 10.31 -11.43 -14.61
CA ARG A 29 9.76 -10.59 -15.70
C ARG A 29 8.59 -9.73 -15.21
N ALA A 30 7.65 -10.31 -14.47
CA ALA A 30 6.52 -9.59 -13.87
C ALA A 30 6.96 -8.54 -12.84
N CYS A 31 7.95 -8.87 -12.00
CA CYS A 31 8.54 -7.93 -11.04
C CYS A 31 9.19 -6.72 -11.74
N CYS A 32 10.00 -6.95 -12.79
CA CYS A 32 10.60 -5.88 -13.58
C CYS A 32 9.55 -4.99 -14.27
N GLN A 33 8.48 -5.58 -14.82
CA GLN A 33 7.35 -4.83 -15.39
C GLN A 33 6.64 -3.98 -14.33
N HIS A 34 6.38 -4.53 -13.14
CA HIS A 34 5.75 -3.80 -12.03
C HIS A 34 6.61 -2.59 -11.61
N ALA A 35 7.92 -2.78 -11.42
CA ALA A 35 8.84 -1.71 -11.06
C ALA A 35 8.89 -0.59 -12.13
N LEU A 36 8.89 -0.95 -13.42
CA LEU A 36 8.86 0.02 -14.52
C LEU A 36 7.55 0.83 -14.54
N LEU A 37 6.40 0.18 -14.34
CA LEU A 37 5.10 0.84 -14.28
C LEU A 37 4.99 1.76 -13.05
N GLN A 38 5.48 1.32 -11.88
CA GLN A 38 5.54 2.13 -10.66
C GLN A 38 6.39 3.40 -10.88
N ASN A 39 7.55 3.28 -11.53
CA ASN A 39 8.41 4.41 -11.87
C ASN A 39 7.71 5.42 -12.83
N GLN A 40 6.95 4.93 -13.81
CA GLN A 40 6.16 5.79 -14.70
C GLN A 40 5.02 6.52 -13.97
N LEU A 41 4.33 5.87 -13.04
CA LEU A 41 3.26 6.50 -12.25
C LEU A 41 3.80 7.65 -11.38
N GLN A 42 4.94 7.44 -10.71
CA GLN A 42 5.61 8.49 -9.94
C GLN A 42 6.02 9.70 -10.82
N LYS A 43 6.53 9.44 -12.03
CA LYS A 43 6.85 10.50 -13.02
C LYS A 43 5.61 11.28 -13.45
N LYS A 44 4.47 10.62 -13.70
CA LYS A 44 3.20 11.29 -14.03
C LYS A 44 2.69 12.17 -12.88
N GLN A 45 2.77 11.70 -11.64
CA GLN A 45 2.38 12.50 -10.47
C GLN A 45 3.25 13.76 -10.31
N LYS A 46 4.58 13.67 -10.47
CA LYS A 46 5.46 14.85 -10.41
C LYS A 46 5.17 15.89 -11.50
N ARG A 47 4.73 15.48 -12.70
CA ARG A 47 4.48 16.43 -13.81
C ARG A 47 3.29 17.37 -13.57
N HIS A 48 2.30 16.98 -12.78
CA HIS A 48 1.13 17.83 -12.50
C HIS A 48 1.38 18.92 -11.44
N GLN A 49 2.54 18.95 -10.79
CA GLN A 49 2.91 19.99 -9.80
C GLN A 49 3.81 21.10 -10.37
N LEU A 50 3.91 21.22 -11.70
CA LEU A 50 4.80 22.18 -12.38
C LEU A 50 4.09 23.04 -13.45
N SER A 51 2.76 23.14 -13.40
CA SER A 51 1.96 23.92 -14.36
C SER A 51 0.94 24.85 -13.67
N ALA A 52 1.43 25.83 -12.90
CA ALA A 52 0.61 26.92 -12.36
C ALA A 52 1.44 28.22 -12.19
N PRO A 53 1.48 29.10 -13.20
CA PRO A 53 2.09 30.44 -13.08
C PRO A 53 1.12 31.45 -12.44
N HIS A 54 1.55 32.04 -11.32
CA HIS A 54 1.21 33.36 -10.75
C HIS A 54 -0.25 33.78 -10.42
N SER A 55 -0.35 34.45 -9.26
CA SER A 55 -1.21 35.60 -8.90
C SER A 55 -2.73 35.60 -9.14
N GLY A 56 -3.49 35.81 -8.06
CA GLY A 56 -4.77 36.53 -8.18
C GLY A 56 -5.87 36.30 -7.13
N VAL A 57 -5.70 36.75 -5.88
CA VAL A 57 -6.74 37.47 -5.09
C VAL A 57 -6.16 38.01 -3.78
N SER A 58 -6.54 39.23 -3.40
CA SER A 58 -6.34 39.79 -2.07
C SER A 58 -7.58 40.60 -1.66
N SER A 59 -8.33 40.06 -0.72
CA SER A 59 -9.49 40.65 -0.02
C SER A 59 -9.73 39.74 1.20
N SER A 60 -9.51 40.13 2.47
CA SER A 60 -9.80 41.38 3.18
C SER A 60 -11.31 41.60 3.38
N VAL A 61 -11.71 41.83 4.65
CA VAL A 61 -13.09 42.05 5.18
C VAL A 61 -14.00 40.81 5.09
N GLU A 62 -14.85 40.38 6.05
CA GLU A 62 -15.16 40.69 7.48
C GLU A 62 -15.33 39.30 8.21
N ASP A 63 -15.68 39.07 9.48
CA ASP A 63 -16.14 39.85 10.67
C ASP A 63 -15.78 39.05 11.98
N ASP A 64 -16.19 39.49 13.18
CA ASP A 64 -15.96 38.80 14.49
C ASP A 64 -17.26 38.36 15.22
N ALA A 65 -17.26 37.16 15.82
CA ALA A 65 -18.30 36.70 16.77
C ALA A 65 -17.77 35.62 17.75
N CYS A 66 -18.21 35.66 19.02
CA CYS A 66 -17.59 34.95 20.15
C CYS A 66 -18.51 33.94 20.90
N ASP A 67 -17.86 33.09 21.74
CA ASP A 67 -18.43 32.08 22.68
C ASP A 67 -19.22 30.91 22.01
N GLU A 68 -19.45 29.74 22.64
CA GLU A 68 -19.52 29.36 24.06
C GLU A 68 -18.44 28.35 24.53
N ARG A 69 -18.18 28.32 25.85
CA ARG A 69 -17.24 27.42 26.56
C ARG A 69 -17.94 26.18 27.12
N SER A 70 -17.21 25.06 27.24
CA SER A 70 -17.26 24.24 28.48
C SER A 70 -16.08 23.27 28.62
N ILE A 71 -15.85 22.81 29.85
CA ILE A 71 -14.65 22.09 30.31
C ILE A 71 -15.00 20.65 30.72
N GLY A 72 -14.13 19.69 30.40
CA GLY A 72 -14.14 18.33 30.96
C GLY A 72 -12.71 17.77 31.00
N SER A 73 -12.35 16.98 32.01
CA SER A 73 -10.95 16.64 32.32
C SER A 73 -10.73 15.19 32.80
N SER A 74 -9.52 14.67 32.51
CA SER A 74 -8.98 13.36 32.96
C SER A 74 -9.63 12.11 32.34
N PRO A 75 -8.97 10.92 32.32
CA PRO A 75 -7.59 10.55 32.70
C PRO A 75 -6.74 10.04 31.50
N PRO A 76 -5.44 9.72 31.69
CA PRO A 76 -4.62 9.10 30.64
C PRO A 76 -4.84 7.58 30.51
N GLU A 77 -5.10 7.12 29.29
CA GLU A 77 -5.06 5.71 28.89
C GLU A 77 -4.01 5.48 27.77
N PRO A 78 -3.60 4.22 27.48
CA PRO A 78 -2.26 3.94 26.95
C PRO A 78 -1.93 4.55 25.58
N GLU A 79 -0.66 4.90 25.40
CA GLU A 79 -0.10 5.37 24.12
C GLU A 79 -0.11 4.28 23.05
N LEU A 80 -1.27 4.10 22.39
CA LEU A 80 -1.29 3.69 21.00
C LEU A 80 -0.64 4.82 20.18
N PRO A 81 0.39 4.55 19.35
CA PRO A 81 0.95 5.55 18.45
C PRO A 81 -0.03 5.89 17.31
N VAL A 82 -1.07 6.65 17.62
CA VAL A 82 -1.99 7.27 16.66
C VAL A 82 -1.21 8.34 15.91
N ALA A 83 -0.48 7.91 14.87
CA ALA A 83 0.40 8.76 14.07
C ALA A 83 -0.39 9.95 13.49
N PRO A 84 -0.26 11.19 14.01
CA PRO A 84 -1.27 12.24 13.79
C PRO A 84 -1.32 12.82 12.36
N ASN A 85 -0.53 12.28 11.45
CA ASN A 85 -0.16 12.88 10.17
C ASN A 85 -0.30 11.90 8.99
N MET A 86 -1.08 10.84 9.12
CA MET A 86 -1.57 10.08 7.97
C MET A 86 -2.91 10.70 7.51
N PRO A 87 -2.95 11.53 6.45
CA PRO A 87 -4.21 12.04 5.93
C PRO A 87 -5.09 10.87 5.49
N LEU A 88 -6.41 10.99 5.70
CA LEU A 88 -7.38 9.97 5.35
C LEU A 88 -7.18 9.52 3.89
N PRO A 89 -7.21 8.21 3.59
CA PRO A 89 -7.14 7.74 2.21
C PRO A 89 -8.28 8.35 1.39
N GLU A 90 -7.93 8.87 0.22
CA GLU A 90 -8.93 9.22 -0.80
C GLU A 90 -9.81 8.00 -1.10
N LYS A 91 -11.11 8.21 -1.31
CA LYS A 91 -12.10 7.13 -1.49
C LYS A 91 -11.64 6.08 -2.51
N GLY A 92 -11.71 4.80 -2.15
CA GLY A 92 -11.22 3.69 -2.98
C GLY A 92 -9.71 3.44 -2.94
N LYS A 93 -8.91 4.25 -2.20
CA LYS A 93 -7.45 4.04 -2.03
C LYS A 93 -7.08 3.45 -0.67
N LEU A 94 -8.05 3.04 0.16
CA LEU A 94 -7.81 2.47 1.49
C LEU A 94 -6.77 1.35 1.48
N LEU A 95 -6.89 0.36 0.57
CA LEU A 95 -5.93 -0.74 0.46
C LEU A 95 -4.51 -0.25 0.16
N GLN A 96 -4.35 0.75 -0.71
CA GLN A 96 -3.04 1.35 -1.01
C GLN A 96 -2.45 2.09 0.19
N ALA A 97 -3.29 2.73 1.01
CA ALA A 97 -2.87 3.37 2.26
C ALA A 97 -2.49 2.35 3.33
N VAL A 98 -3.22 1.24 3.48
CA VAL A 98 -2.88 0.14 4.40
C VAL A 98 -1.54 -0.50 4.02
N ILE A 99 -1.30 -0.74 2.73
CA ILE A 99 0.01 -1.23 2.24
C ILE A 99 1.12 -0.21 2.53
N LYS A 100 0.88 1.09 2.28
CA LYS A 100 1.84 2.16 2.59
C LYS A 100 2.08 2.34 4.09
N ALA A 101 1.12 1.97 4.94
CA ALA A 101 1.20 2.02 6.40
C ALA A 101 1.99 0.85 7.03
N GLY A 102 2.66 0.01 6.23
CA GLY A 102 3.69 -0.93 6.67
C GLY A 102 3.27 -1.85 7.82
N PRO A 103 3.66 -1.56 9.08
CA PRO A 103 3.20 -2.29 10.27
C PRO A 103 1.71 -2.64 10.31
N LEU A 104 0.81 -1.77 9.82
CA LEU A 104 -0.63 -2.09 9.81
C LEU A 104 -0.96 -3.32 8.94
N LEU A 105 -0.37 -3.41 7.75
CA LEU A 105 -0.51 -4.58 6.88
C LEU A 105 0.13 -5.82 7.53
N GLN A 106 1.30 -5.66 8.13
CA GLN A 106 2.02 -6.75 8.79
C GLN A 106 1.21 -7.34 9.96
N THR A 107 0.59 -6.50 10.80
CA THR A 107 -0.30 -6.94 11.88
C THR A 107 -1.50 -7.72 11.34
N LEU A 108 -2.12 -7.26 10.24
CA LEU A 108 -3.25 -7.97 9.62
C LEU A 108 -2.86 -9.35 9.06
N LEU A 109 -1.65 -9.52 8.52
CA LEU A 109 -1.15 -10.83 8.07
C LEU A 109 -0.77 -11.74 9.25
N ILE A 110 -0.10 -11.21 10.27
CA ILE A 110 0.34 -11.99 11.45
C ILE A 110 -0.86 -12.44 12.30
N ALA A 111 -1.95 -11.68 12.31
CA ALA A 111 -3.20 -12.07 12.98
C ALA A 111 -3.89 -13.30 12.35
N GLY A 112 -3.45 -13.76 11.16
CA GLY A 112 -3.87 -15.04 10.55
C GLY A 112 -5.33 -15.14 10.10
N GLY A 113 -6.12 -14.08 10.29
CA GLY A 113 -7.55 -14.05 9.95
C GLY A 113 -7.84 -13.55 8.53
N PRO A 114 -9.08 -13.73 8.04
CA PRO A 114 -9.54 -13.05 6.82
C PRO A 114 -9.54 -11.52 7.04
N LEU A 115 -9.25 -10.76 5.99
CA LEU A 115 -9.25 -9.30 6.05
C LEU A 115 -10.62 -8.77 6.52
N PRO A 116 -10.64 -7.74 7.40
CA PRO A 116 -11.90 -7.20 7.92
C PRO A 116 -12.76 -6.60 6.80
N GLN A 117 -14.08 -6.71 6.94
CA GLN A 117 -15.04 -6.09 6.01
C GLN A 117 -15.14 -4.58 6.26
N TRP A 118 -14.30 -3.81 5.54
CA TRP A 118 -14.33 -2.35 5.56
C TRP A 118 -15.65 -1.82 4.97
N ARG A 119 -16.50 -1.23 5.80
CA ARG A 119 -17.81 -0.69 5.35
C ARG A 119 -17.69 0.56 4.47
N HIS A 120 -16.53 1.23 4.48
CA HIS A 120 -16.24 2.45 3.71
C HIS A 120 -14.79 2.43 3.17
N PRO A 121 -14.55 1.91 1.95
CA PRO A 121 -13.21 1.78 1.34
C PRO A 121 -12.75 2.98 0.46
#